data_AF-A0AAX4JC48-F1
#
_entry.id   AF-A0AAX4JC48-F1
#
_cell.length_a   1.000
_cell.length_b   1.000
_cell.length_c   1.000
_cell.angle_alpha   90.00
_cell.angle_beta   90.00
_cell.angle_gamma   90.00
#
_symmetry.space_group_name_H-M   'P 1'
#
loop_
_entity.id
_entity.type
_entity.pdbx_description
1 polymer ?
#
loop_
_entity_poly.entity_id
_entity_poly.type
_entity_poly.pdbx_seq_one_letter_code
_entity_poly.pdbx_strand_id
1 'polypeptide(L)'
;MEQHFILRLKDELKDIIDLKESTLESLDHEMVQLVYKNKKYPGIIVKLPCIMESQKTLDKKQFYKISDISRMVVIFPHNDFDFEKERKMYEMSGLSAPLKYCKVRRFRKKFTGKIHLLNEIEQKVNELLEKDKRAKKVVIEGEETNTADEDILGIVAEIENNLEDTNFEAKQEQTNVILETPEIIQLKREIEQQKSLVDNALNPILQQRFKAKLDILLDKLENMYK
;
A
#
# COMPACT_ATOMS: atom_id res chain seq x y z
N MET A 1 19.50 -1.82 -8.40
CA MET A 1 19.32 -0.44 -7.88
C MET A 1 20.25 -0.27 -6.71
N GLU A 2 20.92 0.88 -6.61
CA GLU A 2 21.75 1.18 -5.45
C GLU A 2 20.87 1.39 -4.21
N GLN A 3 21.37 1.03 -3.03
CA GLN A 3 20.67 1.24 -1.77
C GLN A 3 21.43 2.29 -0.96
N HIS A 4 20.78 3.43 -0.72
CA HIS A 4 21.37 4.53 0.02
C HIS A 4 20.67 4.70 1.38
N PHE A 5 21.44 5.11 2.40
CA PHE A 5 20.93 5.47 3.71
C PHE A 5 21.72 6.66 4.26
N ILE A 6 21.17 7.35 5.26
CA ILE A 6 21.86 8.45 5.93
C ILE A 6 22.68 7.91 7.09
N LEU A 7 23.96 8.24 7.16
CA LEU A 7 24.78 8.00 8.35
C LEU A 7 24.89 9.29 9.17
N ARG A 8 24.59 9.22 10.46
CA ARG A 8 24.71 10.32 11.42
C ARG A 8 25.62 9.91 12.57
N LEU A 9 26.70 10.66 12.75
CA LEU A 9 27.53 10.59 13.95
C LEU A 9 27.06 11.64 14.95
N LYS A 10 27.00 11.30 16.24
CA LYS A 10 26.90 12.31 17.31
C LYS A 10 28.11 13.24 17.26
N ASP A 11 27.92 14.48 17.70
CA ASP A 11 28.90 15.56 17.49
C ASP A 11 30.29 15.22 18.05
N GLU A 12 30.33 14.53 19.18
CA GLU A 12 31.57 14.05 19.82
C GLU A 12 32.43 13.13 18.93
N LEU A 13 31.80 12.42 17.99
CA LEU A 13 32.48 11.44 17.14
C LEU A 13 32.93 11.99 15.80
N LYS A 14 32.41 13.15 15.38
CA LYS A 14 32.64 13.70 14.03
C LYS A 14 34.11 13.99 13.73
N ASP A 15 34.85 14.45 14.73
CA ASP A 15 36.26 14.81 14.58
C ASP A 15 37.21 13.62 14.88
N ILE A 16 36.69 12.58 15.53
CA ILE A 16 37.49 11.43 16.00
C ILE A 16 37.52 10.33 14.93
N ILE A 17 36.39 10.08 14.28
CA ILE A 17 36.20 8.93 13.40
C ILE A 17 36.46 9.33 11.95
N ASP A 18 37.43 8.68 11.32
CA ASP A 18 37.57 8.73 9.86
C ASP A 18 36.66 7.65 9.25
N LEU A 19 35.66 8.09 8.48
CA LEU A 19 34.71 7.20 7.84
C LEU A 19 35.35 6.31 6.77
N LYS A 20 36.48 6.72 6.17
CA LYS A 20 37.17 5.93 5.12
C LYS A 20 37.82 4.67 5.66
N GLU A 21 38.29 4.72 6.91
CA GLU A 21 38.95 3.61 7.59
C GLU A 21 37.98 2.83 8.51
N SER A 22 36.72 3.29 8.62
CA SER A 22 35.72 2.66 9.46
C SER A 22 34.96 1.55 8.72
N THR A 23 34.52 0.53 9.46
CA THR A 23 33.61 -0.50 8.96
C THR A 23 32.29 -0.46 9.73
N LEU A 24 31.20 -0.83 9.04
CA LEU A 24 29.86 -0.87 9.63
C LEU A 24 29.39 -2.33 9.65
N GLU A 25 29.15 -2.87 10.83
CA GLU A 25 28.72 -4.24 11.08
C GLU A 25 27.26 -4.25 11.53
N SER A 26 26.37 -4.91 10.80
CA SER A 26 24.97 -5.09 11.22
C SER A 26 24.91 -6.16 12.30
N LEU A 27 24.35 -5.83 13.46
CA LEU A 27 24.12 -6.80 14.54
C LEU A 27 22.73 -7.41 14.40
N ASP A 28 21.71 -6.54 14.34
CA ASP A 28 20.30 -6.91 14.22
C ASP A 28 19.60 -6.09 13.12
N HIS A 29 18.30 -6.29 12.93
CA HIS A 29 17.47 -5.44 12.04
C HIS A 29 17.39 -3.97 12.45
N GLU A 30 17.79 -3.68 13.69
CA GLU A 30 17.55 -2.44 14.39
C GLU A 30 18.80 -1.84 15.02
N MET A 31 19.88 -2.62 15.10
CA MET A 31 21.13 -2.27 15.76
C MET A 31 22.30 -2.52 14.81
N VAL A 32 23.26 -1.61 14.87
CA VAL A 32 24.45 -1.63 14.03
C VAL A 32 25.64 -1.16 14.85
N GLN A 33 26.83 -1.59 14.48
CA GLN A 33 28.05 -1.24 15.18
C GLN A 33 29.05 -0.66 14.18
N LEU A 34 29.63 0.48 14.51
CA LEU A 34 30.73 1.06 13.73
C LEU A 34 32.05 0.69 14.39
N VAL A 35 32.98 0.15 13.61
CA VAL A 35 34.31 -0.24 14.08
C VAL A 35 35.36 0.67 13.46
N TYR A 36 36.18 1.29 14.30
CA TYR A 36 37.27 2.17 13.86
C TYR A 36 38.45 2.05 14.84
N LYS A 37 39.66 1.78 14.31
CA LYS A 37 40.89 1.60 15.10
C LYS A 37 40.72 0.67 16.31
N ASN A 38 40.09 -0.49 16.08
CA ASN A 38 39.73 -1.50 17.09
C ASN A 38 38.76 -1.04 18.18
N LYS A 39 38.18 0.17 18.08
CA LYS A 39 37.09 0.62 18.94
C LYS A 39 35.75 0.35 18.27
N LYS A 40 34.78 -0.07 19.08
CA LYS A 40 33.41 -0.37 18.66
C LYS A 40 32.49 0.72 19.17
N TYR A 41 31.67 1.26 18.29
CA TYR A 41 30.69 2.31 18.58
C TYR A 41 29.29 1.77 18.32
N PRO A 42 28.39 1.82 19.31
CA PRO A 42 27.03 1.35 19.13
C PRO A 42 26.24 2.30 18.21
N GLY A 43 25.27 1.74 17.51
CA GLY A 43 24.42 2.47 16.60
C GLY A 43 23.05 1.84 16.44
N ILE A 44 22.10 2.67 16.02
CA ILE A 44 20.71 2.27 15.78
C ILE A 44 20.33 2.52 14.32
N ILE A 45 19.44 1.68 13.81
CA ILE A 45 18.82 1.85 12.50
C ILE A 45 17.42 2.45 12.72
N VAL A 46 17.19 3.62 12.12
CA VAL A 46 15.97 4.41 12.25
C VAL A 46 15.24 4.48 10.91
N LYS A 47 13.91 4.31 10.94
CA LYS A 47 13.05 4.55 9.77
C LYS A 47 12.61 6.01 9.73
N LEU A 48 13.04 6.75 8.72
CA LEU A 48 12.67 8.15 8.56
C LEU A 48 11.19 8.28 8.17
N PRO A 49 10.50 9.33 8.65
CA PRO A 49 9.10 9.54 8.32
C PRO A 49 8.87 10.02 6.89
N CYS A 50 9.87 10.67 6.29
CA CYS A 50 9.79 11.20 4.92
C CYS A 50 10.67 10.34 4.00
N ILE A 51 10.14 10.00 2.82
CA ILE A 51 10.94 9.45 1.73
C ILE A 51 11.76 10.60 1.15
N MET A 52 13.06 10.39 1.00
CA MET A 52 13.97 11.35 0.40
C MET A 52 14.55 10.78 -0.88
N GLU A 53 14.74 11.62 -1.88
CA GLU A 53 15.38 11.19 -3.12
C GLU A 53 16.82 11.72 -3.16
N SER A 54 17.78 10.83 -3.45
CA SER A 54 19.11 11.26 -3.84
C SER A 54 19.12 11.54 -5.35
N GLN A 55 19.66 12.69 -5.72
CA GLN A 55 19.71 13.15 -7.10
C GLN A 55 21.13 13.58 -7.46
N LYS A 56 21.56 13.25 -8.67
CA LYS A 56 22.83 13.70 -9.25
C LYS A 56 22.56 14.78 -10.28
N THR A 57 23.44 15.75 -10.34
CA THR A 57 23.46 16.78 -11.38
C THR A 57 24.90 17.01 -11.85
N LEU A 58 25.06 17.39 -13.12
CA LEU A 58 26.35 17.81 -13.68
C LEU A 58 26.41 19.33 -13.86
N ASP A 59 25.27 19.96 -14.13
CA ASP A 59 25.12 21.36 -14.51
C ASP A 59 24.38 22.21 -13.45
N LYS A 60 23.93 21.58 -12.36
CA LYS A 60 23.09 22.16 -11.30
C LYS A 60 21.71 22.64 -11.79
N LYS A 61 21.28 22.20 -12.97
CA LYS A 61 19.97 22.53 -13.54
C LYS A 61 19.15 21.27 -13.73
N GLN A 62 19.70 20.27 -14.41
CA GLN A 62 19.05 18.98 -14.59
C GLN A 62 19.47 18.03 -13.47
N PHE A 63 18.48 17.46 -12.78
CA PHE A 63 18.67 16.49 -11.73
C PHE A 63 18.16 15.13 -12.17
N TYR A 64 18.95 14.10 -11.89
CA TYR A 64 18.64 12.70 -12.20
C TYR A 64 18.53 11.92 -10.90
N LYS A 65 17.39 11.27 -10.68
CA LYS A 65 17.15 10.43 -9.51
C LYS A 65 18.12 9.24 -9.50
N ILE A 66 18.69 8.95 -8.34
CA ILE A 66 19.59 7.81 -8.11
C ILE A 66 18.92 6.78 -7.20
N SER A 67 18.50 7.19 -6.00
CA SER A 67 17.93 6.28 -4.99
C SER A 67 16.87 6.97 -4.15
N ASP A 68 15.93 6.17 -3.64
CA ASP A 68 15.07 6.54 -2.53
C ASP A 68 15.75 6.19 -1.21
N ILE A 69 15.64 7.08 -0.23
CA ILE A 69 16.25 6.98 1.09
C ILE A 69 15.14 7.13 2.14
N SER A 70 14.97 6.10 2.95
CA SER A 70 13.98 6.06 4.03
C SER A 70 14.55 5.59 5.36
N ARG A 71 15.86 5.35 5.43
CA ARG A 71 16.56 4.88 6.64
C ARG A 71 17.74 5.76 7.00
N MET A 72 17.98 5.87 8.30
CA MET A 72 19.11 6.57 8.88
C MET A 72 19.77 5.69 9.93
N VAL A 73 21.09 5.59 9.88
CA VAL A 73 21.93 4.97 10.90
C VAL A 73 22.48 6.08 11.79
N VAL A 74 22.29 5.97 13.11
CA VAL A 74 22.84 6.90 14.09
C VAL A 74 23.86 6.19 14.95
N ILE A 75 25.09 6.69 15.01
CA ILE A 75 26.18 6.14 15.81
C ILE A 75 26.41 7.00 17.05
N PHE A 76 26.55 6.32 18.19
CA PHE A 76 26.72 6.90 19.52
C PHE A 76 28.11 6.59 20.08
N PRO A 77 28.65 7.46 20.95
CA PRO A 77 29.98 7.26 21.54
C PRO A 77 30.02 6.11 22.55
N HIS A 78 28.92 5.90 23.29
CA HIS A 78 28.82 4.96 24.42
C HIS A 78 27.48 4.23 24.44
N ASN A 79 27.37 3.17 25.25
CA ASN A 79 26.13 2.38 25.42
C ASN A 79 25.14 2.97 26.43
N ASP A 80 25.48 4.08 27.08
CA ASP A 80 24.66 4.67 28.15
C ASP A 80 23.45 5.46 27.63
N PHE A 81 23.27 5.54 26.30
CA PHE A 81 22.16 6.23 25.68
C PHE A 81 20.90 5.37 25.67
N ASP A 82 19.75 6.01 25.92
CA ASP A 82 18.44 5.40 25.69
C ASP A 82 18.16 5.33 24.18
N PHE A 83 18.59 4.22 23.57
CA PHE A 83 18.46 3.95 22.15
C PHE A 83 17.01 3.92 21.66
N GLU A 84 16.08 3.48 22.50
CA GLU A 84 14.68 3.37 22.13
C GLU A 84 14.03 4.76 22.07
N LYS A 85 14.33 5.62 23.06
CA LYS A 85 13.86 7.00 23.07
C LYS A 85 14.46 7.83 21.93
N GLU A 86 15.76 7.73 21.69
CA GLU A 86 16.42 8.42 20.57
C GLU A 86 15.83 7.98 19.23
N ARG A 87 15.61 6.66 19.04
CA ARG A 87 14.94 6.12 17.86
C ARG A 87 13.58 6.74 17.64
N LYS A 88 12.69 6.67 18.64
CA LYS A 88 11.34 7.26 18.57
C LYS A 88 11.44 8.74 18.19
N MET A 89 12.36 9.50 18.78
CA MET A 89 12.55 10.91 18.45
C MET A 89 12.88 11.16 16.97
N TYR A 90 13.79 10.37 16.39
CA TYR A 90 14.15 10.48 14.98
C TYR A 90 13.06 9.96 14.05
N GLU A 91 12.35 8.88 14.41
CA GLU A 91 11.24 8.37 13.60
C GLU A 91 10.06 9.34 13.51
N MET A 92 9.91 10.24 14.50
CA MET A 92 8.86 11.26 14.51
C MET A 92 9.21 12.50 13.68
N SER A 93 10.49 12.73 13.35
CA SER A 93 10.99 13.96 12.74
C SER A 93 11.65 13.72 11.38
N GLY A 94 11.41 14.61 10.42
CA GLY A 94 12.18 14.65 9.18
C GLY A 94 13.60 15.21 9.40
N LEU A 95 14.46 15.08 8.39
CA LEU A 95 15.84 15.57 8.50
C LEU A 95 15.97 17.09 8.46
N SER A 96 15.11 17.77 7.71
CA SER A 96 15.16 19.23 7.60
C SER A 96 14.49 19.91 8.80
N ALA A 97 15.03 21.05 9.22
CA ALA A 97 14.54 21.77 10.40
C ALA A 97 13.02 22.05 10.38
N PRO A 98 12.39 22.44 9.25
CA PRO A 98 10.94 22.64 9.18
C PRO A 98 10.11 21.36 9.41
N LEU A 99 10.72 20.18 9.26
CA LEU A 99 10.09 18.86 9.42
C LEU A 99 10.29 18.24 10.81
N LYS A 100 10.73 19.02 11.80
CA LYS A 100 10.72 18.56 13.21
C LYS A 100 9.31 18.15 13.63
N TYR A 101 9.18 16.95 14.20
CA TYR A 101 7.93 16.30 14.59
C TYR A 101 6.87 16.23 13.47
N CYS A 102 7.29 15.99 12.23
CA CYS A 102 6.39 16.00 11.08
C CYS A 102 5.25 14.96 11.18
N LYS A 103 5.48 13.78 11.77
CA LYS A 103 4.43 12.75 11.95
C LYS A 103 3.26 13.25 12.80
N VAL A 104 3.53 14.02 13.85
CA VAL A 104 2.47 14.55 14.73
C VAL A 104 1.86 15.83 14.17
N ARG A 105 2.70 16.73 13.63
CA ARG A 105 2.31 18.11 13.34
C ARG A 105 1.87 18.36 11.90
N ARG A 106 2.50 17.70 10.92
CA ARG A 106 2.36 18.03 9.49
C ARG A 106 1.65 16.95 8.70
N PHE A 107 1.88 15.69 9.04
CA PHE A 107 1.26 14.59 8.33
C PHE A 107 -0.21 14.57 8.70
N ARG A 108 -1.07 14.64 7.68
CA ARG A 108 -2.48 14.34 7.85
C ARG A 108 -2.55 12.94 8.46
N LYS A 109 -3.23 12.80 9.61
CA LYS A 109 -3.50 11.49 10.20
C LYS A 109 -4.21 10.66 9.14
N LYS A 110 -3.53 9.63 8.67
CA LYS A 110 -4.10 8.58 7.84
C LYS A 110 -4.23 7.38 8.74
N PHE A 111 -5.37 6.70 8.69
CA PHE A 111 -5.52 5.48 9.43
C PHE A 111 -4.53 4.38 8.94
N THR A 112 -4.08 4.51 7.70
CA THR A 112 -3.00 3.74 7.05
C THR A 112 -1.62 3.81 7.73
N GLY A 113 -1.42 4.61 8.79
CA GLY A 113 -0.17 4.62 9.58
C GLY A 113 0.14 3.29 10.28
N LYS A 114 -0.77 2.34 10.22
CA LYS A 114 -0.75 1.03 10.87
C LYS A 114 -0.68 -0.13 9.87
N ILE A 115 0.06 0.03 8.76
CA ILE A 115 0.32 -1.06 7.79
C ILE A 115 0.81 -2.35 8.46
N HIS A 116 1.59 -2.25 9.54
CA HIS A 116 1.97 -3.44 10.31
C HIS A 116 0.74 -4.17 10.89
N LEU A 117 -0.17 -3.41 11.49
CA LEU A 117 -1.42 -3.94 12.03
C LEU A 117 -2.30 -4.49 10.91
N LEU A 118 -2.28 -3.90 9.71
CA LEU A 118 -3.00 -4.43 8.55
C LEU A 118 -2.50 -5.83 8.18
N ASN A 119 -1.18 -6.05 8.09
CA ASN A 119 -0.63 -7.37 7.81
C ASN A 119 -1.04 -8.40 8.87
N GLU A 120 -1.02 -8.01 10.16
CA GLU A 120 -1.45 -8.86 11.26
C GLU A 120 -2.95 -9.18 11.18
N ILE A 121 -3.78 -8.17 10.87
CA ILE A 121 -5.22 -8.30 10.68
C ILE A 121 -5.50 -9.23 9.49
N GLU A 122 -4.86 -9.02 8.34
CA GLU A 122 -5.01 -9.86 7.15
C GLU A 122 -4.63 -11.31 7.43
N GLN A 123 -3.51 -11.54 8.13
CA GLN A 123 -3.10 -12.88 8.52
C GLN A 123 -4.15 -13.53 9.44
N LYS A 124 -4.70 -12.77 10.39
CA LYS A 124 -5.71 -13.27 11.32
C LYS A 124 -7.03 -13.56 10.62
N VAL A 125 -7.48 -12.69 9.73
CA VAL A 125 -8.68 -12.87 8.90
C VAL A 125 -8.53 -14.12 8.04
N ASN A 126 -7.39 -14.30 7.36
CA ASN A 126 -7.13 -15.51 6.59
C ASN A 126 -7.13 -16.78 7.45
N GLU A 127 -6.55 -16.73 8.65
CA GLU A 127 -6.59 -17.86 9.59
C GLU A 127 -8.03 -18.24 9.96
N LEU A 128 -8.90 -17.25 10.20
CA LEU A 128 -10.32 -17.47 10.49
C LEU A 128 -11.06 -18.06 9.29
N LEU A 129 -10.86 -17.52 8.09
CA LEU A 129 -11.47 -18.05 6.86
C LEU A 129 -11.06 -19.51 6.58
N GLU A 130 -9.81 -19.87 6.84
CA GLU A 130 -9.34 -21.24 6.71
C GLU A 130 -9.92 -22.21 7.76
N LYS A 131 -10.29 -21.71 8.94
CA LYS A 131 -11.02 -22.49 9.95
C LYS A 131 -12.48 -22.66 9.54
N ASP A 132 -13.10 -21.61 9.05
CA ASP A 132 -14.49 -21.60 8.59
C ASP A 132 -14.68 -22.54 7.40
N LYS A 133 -13.74 -22.55 6.45
CA LYS A 133 -13.72 -23.49 5.32
C LYS A 133 -13.66 -24.96 5.75
N ARG A 134 -13.02 -25.25 6.89
CA ARG A 134 -12.93 -26.60 7.46
C ARG A 134 -14.14 -26.97 8.32
N ALA A 135 -14.94 -25.99 8.74
CA ALA A 135 -16.11 -26.21 9.57
C ALA A 135 -17.30 -26.70 8.73
N LYS A 136 -18.19 -27.48 9.36
CA LYS A 136 -19.45 -27.93 8.72
C LYS A 136 -20.54 -26.86 8.78
N LYS A 137 -20.49 -25.98 9.78
CA LYS A 137 -21.44 -24.89 10.00
C LYS A 137 -20.68 -23.74 10.66
N VAL A 138 -20.90 -22.53 10.16
CA VAL A 138 -20.33 -21.28 10.68
C VAL A 138 -21.49 -20.38 11.11
N VAL A 139 -21.37 -19.75 12.27
CA VAL A 139 -22.30 -18.75 12.79
C VAL A 139 -21.47 -17.60 13.31
N ILE A 140 -21.78 -16.38 12.85
CA ILE A 140 -21.12 -15.15 13.29
C ILE A 140 -22.12 -14.38 14.14
N GLU A 141 -21.81 -14.18 15.41
CA GLU A 141 -22.61 -13.38 16.34
C GLU A 141 -21.79 -12.14 16.72
N GLY A 142 -22.34 -10.96 16.47
CA GLY A 142 -21.73 -9.69 16.86
C GLY A 142 -22.25 -9.25 18.22
N GLU A 143 -21.36 -9.13 19.21
CA GLU A 143 -21.66 -8.40 20.44
C GLU A 143 -21.24 -6.94 20.29
N GLU A 144 -22.18 -6.00 20.49
CA GLU A 144 -21.87 -4.57 20.56
C GLU A 144 -21.12 -4.28 21.86
N THR A 145 -19.81 -4.46 21.82
CA THR A 145 -18.93 -3.96 22.87
C THR A 145 -18.55 -2.52 22.54
N ASN A 146 -18.95 -1.59 23.41
CA ASN A 146 -18.55 -0.16 23.32
C ASN A 146 -17.03 0.06 23.56
N THR A 147 -16.25 -1.02 23.63
CA THR A 147 -14.80 -1.04 23.85
C THR A 147 -14.06 -1.38 22.55
N ALA A 148 -14.56 -0.95 21.40
CA ALA A 148 -13.76 -1.00 20.19
C ALA A 148 -12.70 0.10 20.28
N ASP A 149 -11.42 -0.27 20.10
CA ASP A 149 -10.34 0.71 20.00
C ASP A 149 -10.71 1.74 18.92
N GLU A 150 -10.72 3.04 19.26
CA GLU A 150 -11.01 4.15 18.31
C GLU A 150 -10.22 4.01 17.00
N ASP A 151 -9.07 3.37 17.14
CA ASP A 151 -8.23 2.99 16.05
C ASP A 151 -8.90 1.97 15.11
N ILE A 152 -9.32 0.80 15.56
CA ILE A 152 -9.90 -0.23 14.67
C ILE A 152 -11.13 0.31 13.91
N LEU A 153 -11.95 1.11 14.59
CA LEU A 153 -13.11 1.80 14.00
C LEU A 153 -12.70 2.71 12.82
N GLY A 154 -11.55 3.37 12.91
CA GLY A 154 -11.01 4.19 11.83
C GLY A 154 -10.57 3.39 10.59
N ILE A 155 -10.00 2.18 10.76
CA ILE A 155 -9.68 1.26 9.65
C ILE A 155 -10.97 0.90 8.92
N VAL A 156 -12.00 0.52 9.69
CA VAL A 156 -13.25 0.00 9.15
C VAL A 156 -13.96 1.09 8.36
N ALA A 157 -14.06 2.29 8.92
CA ALA A 157 -14.63 3.43 8.23
C ALA A 157 -13.85 3.82 6.96
N GLU A 158 -12.51 3.80 6.95
CA GLU A 158 -11.73 4.07 5.72
C GLU A 158 -11.94 2.96 4.67
N ILE A 159 -12.04 1.69 5.06
CA ILE A 159 -12.32 0.58 4.13
C ILE A 159 -13.73 0.71 3.54
N GLU A 160 -14.73 1.00 4.37
CA GLU A 160 -16.11 1.21 3.95
C GLU A 160 -16.21 2.37 2.94
N ASN A 161 -15.60 3.52 3.24
CA ASN A 161 -15.58 4.66 2.30
C ASN A 161 -14.89 4.32 0.96
N ASN A 162 -13.80 3.53 0.97
CA ASN A 162 -13.14 3.12 -0.27
C ASN A 162 -13.94 2.07 -1.06
N LEU A 163 -14.81 1.29 -0.40
CA LEU A 163 -15.74 0.36 -1.05
C LEU A 163 -16.92 1.11 -1.70
N GLU A 164 -17.40 2.20 -1.09
CA GLU A 164 -18.50 3.02 -1.64
C GLU A 164 -18.14 3.72 -2.96
N ASP A 165 -16.86 4.00 -3.22
CA ASP A 165 -16.40 4.52 -4.53
C ASP A 165 -16.48 3.47 -5.66
N THR A 166 -16.67 2.19 -5.33
CA THR A 166 -17.09 1.17 -6.30
C THR A 166 -18.60 1.11 -6.39
N ASN A 167 -19.22 2.17 -6.91
CA ASN A 167 -20.57 2.11 -7.48
C ASN A 167 -20.56 1.20 -8.73
N PHE A 168 -20.43 -0.11 -8.52
CA PHE A 168 -21.11 -1.05 -9.38
C PHE A 168 -22.59 -0.86 -9.08
N GLU A 169 -23.34 -0.31 -10.03
CA GLU A 169 -24.79 -0.36 -10.02
C GLU A 169 -25.21 -1.82 -9.88
N ALA A 170 -25.45 -2.27 -8.65
CA ALA A 170 -26.10 -3.52 -8.37
C ALA A 170 -27.56 -3.36 -8.83
N LYS A 171 -27.81 -3.61 -10.11
CA LYS A 171 -29.16 -3.92 -10.58
C LYS A 171 -29.64 -5.11 -9.77
N GLN A 172 -30.60 -4.88 -8.89
CA GLN A 172 -31.36 -5.93 -8.25
C GLN A 172 -32.17 -6.66 -9.32
N GLU A 173 -31.56 -7.65 -9.98
CA GLU A 173 -32.28 -8.60 -10.81
C GLU A 173 -32.97 -9.60 -9.89
N GLN A 174 -34.29 -9.46 -9.74
CA GLN A 174 -35.16 -10.55 -9.31
C GLN A 174 -35.05 -11.66 -10.35
N THR A 175 -34.20 -12.65 -10.09
CA THR A 175 -34.02 -13.80 -10.96
C THR A 175 -35.21 -14.74 -10.85
N ASN A 176 -36.23 -14.51 -11.68
CA ASN A 176 -37.09 -15.59 -12.14
C ASN A 176 -36.20 -16.55 -12.93
N VAL A 177 -35.94 -17.74 -12.36
CA VAL A 177 -35.13 -18.78 -12.98
C VAL A 177 -35.86 -19.33 -14.20
N ILE A 178 -35.65 -18.70 -15.35
CA ILE A 178 -35.98 -19.26 -16.66
C ILE A 178 -34.79 -20.15 -17.03
N LEU A 179 -35.01 -21.45 -17.25
CA LEU A 179 -33.97 -22.35 -17.76
C LEU A 179 -33.51 -21.83 -19.13
N GLU A 180 -32.33 -21.21 -19.17
CA GLU A 180 -31.73 -20.75 -20.42
C GLU A 180 -31.33 -21.95 -21.27
N THR A 181 -31.98 -22.09 -22.44
CA THR A 181 -31.55 -23.07 -23.44
C THR A 181 -30.13 -22.72 -23.92
N PRO A 182 -29.32 -23.70 -24.34
CA PRO A 182 -27.95 -23.46 -24.82
C PRO A 182 -27.88 -22.47 -25.99
N GLU A 183 -28.96 -22.35 -26.76
CA GLU A 183 -29.12 -21.39 -27.86
C GLU A 183 -29.20 -19.93 -27.37
N ILE A 184 -29.92 -19.68 -26.27
CA ILE A 184 -30.03 -18.34 -25.66
C ILE A 184 -28.67 -17.89 -25.11
N ILE A 185 -27.92 -18.80 -24.50
CA ILE A 185 -26.58 -18.52 -23.97
C ILE A 185 -25.61 -18.14 -25.10
N GLN A 186 -25.67 -18.86 -26.23
CA GLN A 186 -24.86 -18.54 -27.41
C GLN A 186 -25.25 -17.18 -28.01
N LEU A 187 -26.55 -16.90 -28.11
CA LEU A 187 -27.06 -15.64 -28.65
C LEU A 187 -26.66 -14.44 -27.78
N LYS A 188 -26.69 -14.58 -26.45
CA LYS A 188 -26.22 -13.54 -25.52
C LYS A 188 -24.73 -13.23 -25.69
N ARG A 189 -23.90 -14.26 -25.88
CA ARG A 189 -22.46 -14.07 -26.16
C ARG A 189 -22.23 -13.36 -27.49
N GLU A 190 -22.99 -13.67 -28.52
CA GLU A 190 -22.90 -12.98 -29.82
C GLU A 190 -23.31 -11.50 -29.71
N ILE A 191 -24.36 -11.19 -28.96
CA ILE A 191 -24.80 -9.81 -28.69
C ILE A 191 -23.70 -9.03 -27.97
N GLU A 192 -23.06 -9.63 -26.97
CA GLU A 192 -21.99 -9.01 -26.20
C GLU A 192 -20.75 -8.72 -27.07
N GLN A 193 -20.34 -9.69 -27.89
CA GLN A 193 -19.28 -9.49 -28.87
C GLN A 193 -19.62 -8.36 -29.85
N GLN A 194 -20.85 -8.35 -30.38
CA GLN A 194 -21.29 -7.36 -31.35
C GLN A 194 -21.39 -5.95 -30.73
N LYS A 195 -21.77 -5.84 -29.46
CA LYS A 195 -21.80 -4.58 -28.70
C LYS A 195 -20.38 -4.01 -28.52
N SER A 196 -19.41 -4.86 -28.17
CA SER A 196 -18.01 -4.44 -28.08
C SER A 196 -17.46 -3.90 -29.41
N LEU A 197 -17.92 -4.43 -30.55
CA LEU A 197 -17.52 -3.95 -31.87
C LEU A 197 -18.15 -2.59 -32.22
N VAL A 198 -19.36 -2.30 -31.74
CA VAL A 198 -19.99 -0.97 -31.88
C VAL A 198 -19.20 0.06 -31.10
N ASP A 199 -18.85 -0.25 -29.84
CA ASP A 199 -18.19 0.69 -28.94
C ASP A 199 -16.74 1.00 -29.38
N ASN A 200 -16.04 0.01 -29.94
CA ASN A 200 -14.66 0.17 -30.40
C ASN A 200 -14.53 0.72 -31.84
N ALA A 201 -15.61 0.77 -32.61
CA ALA A 201 -15.54 1.24 -34.00
C ALA A 201 -15.43 2.76 -34.05
N LEU A 202 -14.35 3.30 -34.62
CA LEU A 202 -14.18 4.76 -34.82
C LEU A 202 -14.91 5.30 -36.05
N ASN A 203 -15.22 4.46 -37.03
CA ASN A 203 -15.86 4.88 -38.28
C ASN A 203 -17.40 4.90 -38.15
N PRO A 204 -18.08 6.03 -38.41
CA PRO A 204 -19.53 6.16 -38.24
C PRO A 204 -20.36 5.22 -39.13
N ILE A 205 -19.88 4.86 -40.34
CA ILE A 205 -20.57 3.92 -41.23
C ILE A 205 -20.47 2.49 -40.68
N LEU A 206 -19.31 2.11 -40.12
CA LEU A 206 -19.13 0.80 -39.49
C LEU A 206 -19.94 0.70 -38.20
N GLN A 207 -19.97 1.77 -37.38
CA GLN A 207 -20.84 1.84 -36.21
C GLN A 207 -22.32 1.62 -36.58
N GLN A 208 -22.82 2.27 -37.63
CA GLN A 208 -24.20 2.07 -38.10
C GLN A 208 -24.47 0.63 -38.55
N ARG A 209 -23.53 0.00 -39.27
CA ARG A 209 -23.66 -1.41 -39.68
C ARG A 209 -23.66 -2.37 -38.48
N PHE A 210 -22.79 -2.12 -37.50
CA PHE A 210 -22.72 -2.94 -36.30
C PHE A 210 -23.95 -2.76 -35.41
N LYS A 211 -24.49 -1.54 -35.32
CA LYS A 211 -25.77 -1.25 -34.64
C LYS A 211 -26.93 -1.97 -35.31
N ALA A 212 -27.07 -1.88 -36.63
CA ALA A 212 -28.13 -2.60 -37.36
C ALA A 212 -28.08 -4.13 -37.14
N LYS A 213 -26.86 -4.71 -37.07
CA LYS A 213 -26.68 -6.13 -36.75
C LYS A 213 -27.00 -6.44 -35.28
N LEU A 214 -26.68 -5.54 -34.35
CA LEU A 214 -27.01 -5.67 -32.94
C LEU A 214 -28.53 -5.65 -32.72
N ASP A 215 -29.24 -4.75 -33.38
CA ASP A 215 -30.71 -4.64 -33.31
C ASP A 215 -31.39 -5.94 -33.78
N ILE A 216 -30.91 -6.54 -34.88
CA ILE A 216 -31.41 -7.84 -35.36
C ILE A 216 -31.19 -8.96 -34.33
N LEU A 217 -30.06 -8.96 -33.62
CA LEU A 217 -29.77 -9.97 -32.60
C LEU A 217 -30.63 -9.77 -31.34
N LEU A 218 -30.91 -8.52 -30.96
CA LEU A 218 -31.80 -8.18 -29.86
C LEU A 218 -33.24 -8.58 -30.16
N ASP A 219 -33.73 -8.30 -31.37
CA ASP A 219 -35.07 -8.75 -31.82
C ASP A 219 -35.19 -10.27 -31.81
N LYS A 220 -34.14 -11.00 -32.22
CA LYS A 220 -34.11 -12.46 -32.14
C LYS A 220 -34.20 -12.95 -30.70
N LEU A 221 -33.47 -12.31 -29.78
CA LEU A 221 -33.50 -12.65 -28.37
C LEU A 221 -34.89 -12.40 -27.78
N GLU A 222 -35.51 -11.25 -28.09
CA GLU A 222 -36.87 -10.93 -27.63
C GLU A 222 -37.91 -11.94 -28.14
N ASN A 223 -37.79 -12.38 -29.40
CA ASN A 223 -38.67 -13.41 -29.97
C ASN A 223 -38.50 -14.79 -29.35
N MET A 224 -37.36 -15.12 -28.75
CA MET A 224 -37.16 -16.40 -28.04
C MET A 224 -37.74 -16.41 -26.62
N TYR A 225 -38.01 -15.23 -26.05
CA TYR A 225 -38.63 -15.08 -24.73
C TYR A 225 -40.16 -14.87 -24.79
N LYS A 226 -40.75 -14.69 -25.98
CA LYS A 226 -42.20 -14.66 -26.22
C LYS A 226 -42.74 -16.06 -26.48
#